data_AF-A0A920AEA7-F1
#
_entry.id   AF-A0A920AEA7-F1
#
_cell.length_a   1.000
_cell.length_b   1.000
_cell.length_c   1.000
_cell.angle_alpha   90.00
_cell.angle_beta   90.00
_cell.angle_gamma   90.00
#
_symmetry.space_group_name_H-M   'P 1'
#
loop_
_entity.id
_entity.type
_entity.pdbx_description
1 polymer ?
#
loop_
_entity_poly.entity_id
_entity_poly.type
_entity_poly.pdbx_seq_one_letter_code
_entity_poly.pdbx_strand_id
1 'polypeptide(L)'
;MLVFLSCDKDDGQNLSSVPGCTDELAFNYDPNATEDDGSCLAVIEGCTDESAYNYDSNANTDDGSCDYSIASQFEGEWNILQLEYEASIDISPLVSSLDPAIQLLLLGLGNQITLDGEAADAGSFNLNYADFNL
;
A
#
# COMPACT_ATOMS: atom_id res chain seq x y z
N MET A 1 30.07 44.29 33.67
CA MET A 1 29.31 43.63 34.74
C MET A 1 28.46 42.56 34.07
N LEU A 2 29.00 41.34 34.02
CA LEU A 2 28.36 40.18 33.41
C LEU A 2 27.59 39.47 34.52
N VAL A 3 26.27 39.43 34.40
CA VAL A 3 25.45 38.37 34.98
C VAL A 3 24.50 37.93 33.88
N PHE A 4 24.73 36.72 33.39
CA PHE A 4 23.87 36.01 32.46
C PHE A 4 22.57 35.67 33.21
N LEU A 5 21.48 36.36 32.91
CA LEU A 5 20.14 35.88 33.28
C LEU A 5 19.46 35.36 32.03
N SER A 6 19.23 34.05 32.00
CA SER A 6 18.25 33.36 31.15
C SER A 6 18.01 32.04 31.89
N CYS A 7 16.86 31.71 32.48
CA CYS A 7 15.49 32.18 32.37
C CYS A 7 14.86 32.01 33.78
N ASP A 8 14.30 33.08 34.35
CA ASP A 8 13.43 32.98 35.53
C ASP A 8 12.01 32.68 35.05
N LYS A 9 11.47 31.56 35.54
CA LYS A 9 10.05 31.23 35.46
C LYS A 9 9.30 32.35 36.19
N ASP A 10 8.47 33.12 35.50
CA ASP A 10 7.30 33.90 36.02
C ASP A 10 6.94 35.16 35.21
N ASP A 11 7.31 35.26 33.92
CA ASP A 11 6.72 36.24 33.00
C ASP A 11 5.86 35.53 31.95
N GLY A 12 4.55 35.81 31.95
CA GLY A 12 3.53 35.21 31.09
C GLY A 12 3.66 35.51 29.59
N GLN A 13 4.79 35.19 28.98
CA GLN A 13 4.93 35.02 27.54
C GLN A 13 4.84 33.51 27.26
N ASN A 14 3.65 33.06 26.89
CA ASN A 14 3.41 31.70 26.40
C ASN A 14 4.10 31.54 25.03
N LEU A 15 5.41 31.35 25.05
CA LEU A 15 6.14 30.71 23.96
C LEU A 15 5.89 29.21 24.13
N SER A 16 4.77 28.74 23.58
CA SER A 16 4.43 27.32 23.57
C SER A 16 5.47 26.59 22.73
N SER A 17 6.52 26.09 23.38
CA SER A 17 7.38 25.09 22.75
C SER A 17 6.53 23.85 22.46
N VAL A 18 6.56 23.41 21.20
CA VAL A 18 5.91 22.21 20.72
C VAL A 18 7.03 21.20 20.51
N PRO A 19 7.24 20.26 21.46
CA PRO A 19 8.29 19.25 21.32
C PRO A 19 7.90 18.24 20.23
N GLY A 20 8.86 17.91 19.38
CA GLY A 20 8.73 16.88 18.34
C GLY A 20 9.97 16.84 17.45
N CYS A 21 10.00 15.95 16.47
CA CYS A 21 11.13 15.89 15.55
C CYS A 21 11.15 17.11 14.61
N THR A 22 12.23 17.89 14.63
CA THR A 22 12.40 19.09 13.79
C THR A 22 13.24 18.85 12.53
N ASP A 23 13.76 17.63 12.35
CA ASP A 23 14.55 17.26 11.16
C ASP A 23 13.62 16.90 9.99
N GLU A 24 13.62 17.71 8.93
CA GLU A 24 12.81 17.50 7.72
C GLU A 24 13.14 16.21 6.95
N LEU A 25 14.30 15.60 7.22
CA LEU A 25 14.72 14.34 6.60
C LEU A 25 14.37 13.11 7.46
N ALA A 26 13.79 13.30 8.63
CA ALA A 26 13.38 12.20 9.51
C ALA A 26 12.04 11.60 9.08
N PHE A 27 11.87 10.30 9.30
CA PHE A 27 10.64 9.56 9.02
C PHE A 27 9.42 10.12 9.78
N ASN A 28 9.64 10.68 10.96
CA ASN A 28 8.62 11.23 11.85
C ASN A 28 8.72 12.76 12.02
N TYR A 29 9.18 13.49 11.00
CA TYR A 29 9.20 14.95 11.00
C TYR A 29 7.82 15.53 11.38
N ASP A 30 7.80 16.44 12.36
CA ASP A 30 6.61 17.19 12.74
C ASP A 30 6.76 18.67 12.32
N PRO A 31 6.01 19.15 11.32
CA PRO A 31 6.09 20.54 10.87
C PRO A 31 5.57 21.56 11.91
N ASN A 32 4.91 21.10 12.97
CA ASN A 32 4.47 21.96 14.07
C ASN A 32 5.47 21.98 15.24
N ALA A 33 6.48 21.11 15.24
CA ALA A 33 7.50 21.09 16.28
C ALA A 33 8.34 22.36 16.21
N THR A 34 8.50 23.01 17.36
CA THR A 34 9.32 24.22 17.52
C THR A 34 10.57 23.97 18.36
N GLU A 35 10.69 22.79 18.95
CA GLU A 35 11.85 22.31 19.71
C GLU A 35 12.07 20.82 19.44
N ASP A 36 13.31 20.44 19.13
CA ASP A 36 13.70 19.03 18.97
C ASP A 36 13.64 18.30 20.31
N ASP A 37 12.90 17.21 20.37
CA ASP A 37 12.79 16.35 21.54
C ASP A 37 13.72 15.12 21.48
N GLY A 38 14.49 14.98 20.40
CA GLY A 38 15.39 13.85 20.18
C GLY A 38 14.67 12.57 19.74
N SER A 39 13.39 12.66 19.35
CA SER A 39 12.60 11.51 18.86
C SER A 39 12.78 11.22 17.37
N CYS A 40 13.59 12.00 16.64
CA CYS A 40 13.78 11.84 15.21
C CYS A 40 14.26 10.42 14.83
N LEU A 41 13.53 9.80 13.89
CA LEU A 41 13.82 8.50 13.32
C LEU A 41 14.43 8.67 11.93
N ALA A 42 15.57 8.03 11.69
CA ALA A 42 16.16 8.00 10.36
C ALA A 42 15.24 7.29 9.37
N VAL A 43 15.20 7.76 8.13
CA VAL A 43 14.61 7.03 7.01
C VAL A 43 15.49 5.82 6.69
N ILE A 44 14.88 4.64 6.69
CA ILE A 44 15.51 3.39 6.28
C ILE A 44 14.70 2.87 5.09
N GLU A 45 15.33 2.93 3.91
CA GLU A 45 14.75 2.50 2.65
C GLU A 45 14.90 0.98 2.45
N GLY A 46 13.85 0.36 1.93
CA GLY A 46 13.80 -1.06 1.59
C GLY A 46 12.37 -1.55 1.46
N CYS A 47 12.16 -2.81 1.12
CA CYS A 47 10.80 -3.34 0.98
C CYS A 47 10.09 -3.45 2.33
N THR A 48 8.98 -2.75 2.51
CA THR A 48 8.19 -2.74 3.75
C THR A 48 7.04 -3.75 3.78
N ASP A 49 6.81 -4.48 2.68
CA ASP A 49 5.72 -5.45 2.56
C ASP A 49 6.15 -6.85 3.02
N GLU A 50 5.54 -7.35 4.09
CA GLU A 50 5.81 -8.68 4.67
C GLU A 50 5.55 -9.84 3.69
N SER A 51 4.79 -9.62 2.61
CA SER A 51 4.52 -10.62 1.58
C SER A 51 5.59 -10.69 0.47
N ALA A 52 6.49 -9.71 0.40
CA ALA A 52 7.59 -9.68 -0.57
C ALA A 52 8.77 -10.55 -0.12
N TYR A 53 9.51 -11.11 -1.07
CA TYR A 53 10.67 -11.96 -0.81
C TYR A 53 11.81 -11.23 -0.11
N ASN A 54 12.01 -9.96 -0.45
CA ASN A 54 13.05 -9.10 0.09
C ASN A 54 12.54 -8.14 1.18
N TYR A 55 11.44 -8.50 1.87
CA TYR A 55 10.97 -7.76 3.03
C TYR A 55 12.10 -7.46 4.03
N ASP A 56 12.25 -6.19 4.39
CA ASP A 56 13.16 -5.74 5.45
C ASP A 56 12.36 -5.16 6.62
N SER A 57 12.36 -5.89 7.74
CA SER A 57 11.72 -5.47 8.98
C SER A 57 12.27 -4.18 9.59
N ASN A 58 13.45 -3.71 9.14
CA ASN A 58 14.02 -2.44 9.59
C ASN A 58 13.68 -1.28 8.65
N ALA A 59 13.19 -1.55 7.44
CA ALA A 59 12.75 -0.51 6.52
C ALA A 59 11.48 0.15 7.07
N ASN A 60 11.45 1.48 7.00
CA ASN A 60 10.27 2.28 7.35
C ASN A 60 9.73 3.04 6.14
N THR A 61 10.44 3.01 5.01
CA THR A 61 10.07 3.71 3.78
C THR A 61 10.27 2.75 2.61
N ASP A 62 9.19 2.47 1.88
CA ASP A 62 9.25 1.64 0.68
C ASP A 62 10.04 2.34 -0.42
N ASP A 63 11.05 1.65 -0.95
CA ASP A 63 11.89 2.12 -2.06
C ASP A 63 11.44 1.56 -3.42
N GLY A 64 10.35 0.80 -3.45
CA GLY A 64 9.84 0.14 -4.64
C GLY A 64 10.67 -1.07 -5.07
N SER A 65 11.59 -1.56 -4.23
CA SER A 65 12.39 -2.75 -4.50
C SER A 65 11.66 -4.06 -4.21
N CYS A 66 10.44 -4.03 -3.69
CA CYS A 66 9.69 -5.24 -3.32
C CYS A 66 9.59 -6.26 -4.46
N ASP A 67 10.17 -7.43 -4.22
CA ASP A 67 10.20 -8.55 -5.15
C ASP A 67 9.16 -9.60 -4.75
N TYR A 68 8.10 -9.68 -5.54
CA TYR A 68 7.01 -10.63 -5.36
C TYR A 68 7.15 -11.85 -6.26
N SER A 69 8.32 -12.08 -6.84
CA SER A 69 8.55 -13.26 -7.66
C SER A 69 8.54 -14.53 -6.80
N ILE A 70 7.35 -15.11 -6.66
CA ILE A 70 7.08 -16.43 -6.05
C ILE A 70 7.84 -17.59 -6.75
N ALA A 71 8.58 -17.30 -7.82
CA ALA A 71 9.28 -18.28 -8.66
C ALA A 71 10.64 -18.72 -8.11
N SER A 72 11.26 -17.98 -7.18
CA SER A 72 12.65 -18.26 -6.75
C SER A 72 12.77 -19.16 -5.51
N GLN A 73 11.68 -19.41 -4.77
CA GLN A 73 11.71 -20.27 -3.58
C GLN A 73 11.44 -21.75 -3.84
N PHE A 74 11.10 -22.12 -5.07
CA PHE A 74 10.76 -23.49 -5.40
C PHE A 74 11.42 -23.87 -6.71
N GLU A 75 12.69 -24.24 -6.64
CA GLU A 75 13.27 -25.12 -7.65
C GLU A 75 12.54 -26.48 -7.56
N GLY A 76 11.47 -26.64 -8.33
CA GLY A 76 10.70 -27.89 -8.35
C GLY A 76 9.47 -27.85 -9.28
N GLU A 77 8.97 -29.02 -9.63
CA GLU A 77 7.67 -29.15 -10.30
C GLU A 77 6.55 -28.96 -9.29
N TRP A 78 5.64 -28.05 -9.63
CA TRP A 78 4.51 -27.71 -8.79
C TRP A 78 3.26 -28.43 -9.26
N ASN A 79 2.66 -29.19 -8.35
CA ASN A 79 1.30 -29.68 -8.53
C ASN A 79 0.35 -28.70 -7.84
N ILE A 80 -0.44 -27.99 -8.63
CA ILE A 80 -1.62 -27.29 -8.13
C ILE A 80 -2.60 -28.36 -7.68
N LEU A 81 -2.77 -28.54 -6.37
CA LEU A 81 -3.65 -29.58 -5.82
C LEU A 81 -5.11 -29.12 -5.71
N GLN A 82 -5.35 -27.81 -5.52
CA GLN A 82 -6.66 -27.19 -5.58
C GLN A 82 -6.46 -25.67 -5.65
N LEU A 83 -6.88 -25.05 -6.75
CA LEU A 83 -7.07 -23.59 -6.83
C LEU A 83 -8.54 -23.35 -7.11
N GLU A 84 -9.19 -22.67 -6.18
CA GLU A 84 -10.50 -22.06 -6.41
C GLU A 84 -10.21 -20.61 -6.81
N TYR A 85 -10.60 -20.24 -8.03
CA TYR A 85 -10.54 -18.86 -8.47
C TYR A 85 -11.96 -18.36 -8.69
N GLU A 86 -12.18 -17.10 -8.35
CA GLU A 86 -13.38 -16.36 -8.73
C GLU A 86 -12.92 -15.14 -9.52
N ALA A 87 -13.23 -15.11 -10.80
CA ALA A 87 -12.97 -13.97 -11.66
C ALA A 87 -14.29 -13.28 -11.99
N SER A 88 -14.31 -11.96 -11.83
CA SER A 88 -15.46 -11.14 -12.12
C SER A 88 -15.14 -10.15 -13.23
N ILE A 89 -15.87 -10.22 -14.35
CA ILE A 89 -15.73 -9.27 -15.45
C ILE A 89 -16.87 -8.26 -15.35
N ASP A 90 -16.52 -7.00 -15.09
CA ASP A 90 -17.48 -5.88 -15.16
C ASP A 90 -17.74 -5.52 -16.64
N ILE A 91 -18.95 -5.82 -17.11
CA ILE A 91 -19.39 -5.49 -18.47
C ILE A 91 -20.25 -4.22 -18.50
N SER A 92 -20.42 -3.51 -17.38
CA SER A 92 -21.06 -2.19 -17.33
C SER A 92 -20.59 -1.23 -18.45
N PRO A 93 -19.28 -1.10 -18.75
CA PRO A 93 -18.83 -0.24 -19.85
C PRO A 93 -19.30 -0.72 -21.24
N LEU A 94 -19.47 -2.03 -21.45
CA LEU A 94 -20.00 -2.56 -22.71
C LEU A 94 -21.51 -2.36 -22.82
N VAL A 95 -22.26 -2.61 -21.73
CA VAL A 95 -23.72 -2.48 -21.69
C VAL A 95 -24.16 -1.02 -21.89
N SER A 96 -23.42 -0.06 -21.33
CA SER A 96 -23.71 1.37 -21.52
C SER A 96 -23.56 1.87 -22.96
N SER A 97 -22.83 1.13 -23.81
CA SER A 97 -22.63 1.45 -25.23
C SER A 97 -23.69 0.85 -26.16
N LEU A 98 -24.54 -0.05 -25.65
CA LEU A 98 -25.60 -0.70 -26.42
C LEU A 98 -26.81 0.23 -26.60
N ASP A 99 -27.61 -0.04 -27.64
CA ASP A 99 -28.87 0.67 -27.86
C ASP A 99 -29.77 0.61 -26.60
N PRO A 100 -30.44 1.71 -26.20
CA PRO A 100 -31.28 1.75 -24.99
C PRO A 100 -32.38 0.67 -24.93
N ALA A 101 -32.89 0.21 -26.08
CA ALA A 101 -33.86 -0.88 -26.14
C ALA A 101 -33.23 -2.24 -25.80
N ILE A 102 -31.94 -2.41 -26.13
CA ILE A 102 -31.14 -3.61 -25.78
C ILE A 102 -30.72 -3.54 -24.30
N GLN A 103 -30.37 -2.35 -23.80
CA GLN A 103 -30.07 -2.15 -22.37
C GLN A 103 -31.26 -2.57 -21.49
N LEU A 104 -32.48 -2.17 -21.86
CA LEU A 104 -33.71 -2.50 -21.12
C LEU A 104 -33.99 -4.01 -21.04
N LEU A 105 -33.52 -4.78 -22.03
CA LEU A 105 -33.65 -6.23 -22.07
C LEU A 105 -32.61 -6.94 -21.18
N LEU A 106 -31.47 -6.32 -20.91
CA LEU A 106 -30.34 -6.87 -20.15
C LEU A 106 -30.39 -6.56 -18.64
N LEU A 107 -31.25 -5.64 -18.20
CA LEU A 107 -31.43 -5.28 -16.77
C LEU A 107 -31.81 -6.46 -15.86
N GLY A 108 -32.22 -7.61 -16.42
CA GLY A 108 -32.53 -8.83 -15.68
C GLY A 108 -31.40 -9.86 -15.59
N LEU A 109 -30.26 -9.64 -16.25
CA LEU A 109 -29.17 -10.62 -16.36
C LEU A 109 -27.92 -10.25 -15.53
N GLY A 110 -27.90 -9.06 -14.94
CA GLY A 110 -26.71 -8.52 -14.25
C GLY A 110 -25.65 -8.02 -15.23
N ASN A 111 -24.85 -7.05 -14.79
CA ASN A 111 -23.74 -6.47 -15.57
C ASN A 111 -22.39 -7.09 -15.20
N GLN A 112 -22.43 -8.30 -14.63
CA GLN A 112 -21.27 -8.98 -14.07
C GLN A 112 -21.34 -10.43 -14.50
N ILE A 113 -20.29 -10.90 -15.18
CA ILE A 113 -20.14 -12.32 -15.49
C ILE A 113 -19.18 -12.89 -14.45
N THR A 114 -19.68 -13.84 -13.66
CA THR A 114 -18.88 -14.65 -12.75
C THR A 114 -18.48 -15.92 -13.47
N LEU A 115 -17.18 -16.21 -13.53
CA LEU A 115 -16.67 -17.49 -13.98
C LEU A 115 -16.18 -18.26 -12.75
N ASP A 116 -16.92 -19.29 -12.39
CA ASP A 116 -16.53 -20.29 -11.40
C ASP A 116 -15.96 -21.53 -12.12
N GLY A 117 -14.83 -22.04 -11.64
CA GLY A 117 -14.19 -23.21 -12.25
C GLY A 117 -13.28 -23.94 -11.29
N GLU A 118 -13.31 -25.27 -11.35
CA GLU A 118 -12.30 -26.14 -10.74
C GLU A 118 -11.22 -26.44 -11.78
N ALA A 119 -9.95 -26.39 -11.36
CA ALA A 119 -8.75 -26.43 -12.22
C ALA A 119 -8.48 -27.75 -12.99
N ALA A 120 -9.52 -28.54 -13.32
CA ALA A 120 -9.41 -29.70 -14.20
C ALA A 120 -9.52 -29.33 -15.70
N ASP A 121 -10.04 -28.13 -16.04
CA ASP A 121 -10.27 -27.70 -17.42
C ASP A 121 -9.84 -26.24 -17.69
N ALA A 122 -8.97 -25.68 -16.83
CA ALA A 122 -8.40 -24.37 -17.08
C ALA A 122 -7.37 -24.50 -18.22
N GLY A 123 -7.74 -24.03 -19.41
CA GLY A 123 -6.76 -23.67 -20.44
C GLY A 123 -5.70 -22.70 -19.89
N SER A 124 -4.67 -22.42 -20.68
CA SER A 124 -3.59 -21.53 -20.27
C SER A 124 -4.11 -20.14 -19.87
N PHE A 125 -4.08 -19.82 -18.58
CA PHE A 125 -4.34 -18.47 -18.09
C PHE A 125 -3.04 -17.68 -18.07
N ASN A 126 -3.00 -16.55 -18.78
CA ASN A 126 -1.90 -15.58 -18.66
C ASN A 126 -2.21 -14.69 -17.45
N LEU A 127 -1.52 -14.94 -16.34
CA LEU A 127 -1.51 -14.02 -15.20
C LEU A 127 -0.66 -12.81 -15.59
N ASN A 128 -1.30 -11.71 -16.01
CA ASN A 128 -0.64 -10.42 -16.05
C ASN A 128 -0.70 -9.82 -14.64
N TYR A 129 0.46 -9.55 -14.07
CA TYR A 129 0.69 -9.02 -12.71
C TYR A 129 0.05 -7.63 -12.44
N ALA A 130 -0.78 -7.09 -13.35
CA ALA A 130 -1.43 -5.79 -13.19
C ALA A 130 -2.74 -5.85 -12.38
N ASP A 131 -3.26 -7.03 -12.05
CA ASP A 131 -4.58 -7.20 -11.42
C ASP A 131 -4.56 -7.34 -9.89
N PHE A 132 -3.39 -7.21 -9.25
CA PHE A 132 -3.22 -7.38 -7.79
C PHE A 132 -2.72 -6.11 -7.06
N ASN A 133 -3.05 -4.92 -7.55
CA ASN A 133 -2.89 -3.70 -6.75
C ASN A 133 -4.12 -3.53 -5.84
N LEU A 134 -4.06 -4.09 -4.63
CA LEU A 134 -4.92 -3.73 -3.50
C LEU A 134 -4.30 -2.57 -2.72
#